data_AF-A0A0G1NZL1-F1
#
_entry.id   AF-A0A0G1NZL1-F1
#
_cell.length_a   1.000
_cell.length_b   1.000
_cell.length_c   1.000
_cell.angle_alpha   90.00
_cell.angle_beta   90.00
_cell.angle_gamma   90.00
#
_symmetry.space_group_name_H-M   'P 1'
#
loop_
_entity.id
_entity.type
_entity.pdbx_description
1 polymer ?
#
loop_
_entity_poly.entity_id
_entity_poly.type
_entity_poly.pdbx_seq_one_letter_code
_entity_poly.pdbx_strand_id
1 'polypeptide(L)'
;MKRGKGLASVKEDARPKRGGGMQSISSVLQNFALDDKGGRISREFQDFGYRLSRELNDEAHTSLYIKMAKTVDRSILEQARSFVLDANARSKGKLFMWKVAEIRRARQGGKTMLGSKETP
;
A
#
# COMPACT_ATOMS: atom_id res chain seq x y z
N MET A 1 34.49 10.20 70.71
CA MET A 1 35.67 10.80 70.03
C MET A 1 35.90 10.09 68.68
N LYS A 2 35.83 10.87 67.58
CA LYS A 2 36.34 10.69 66.20
C LYS A 2 36.38 9.32 65.48
N ARG A 3 35.95 9.41 64.20
CA ARG A 3 36.30 8.67 62.96
C ARG A 3 34.98 8.20 62.33
N GLY A 4 34.44 8.78 61.26
CA GLY A 4 35.03 9.21 60.00
C GLY A 4 34.35 8.39 58.90
N LYS A 5 33.78 9.02 57.86
CA LYS A 5 33.57 8.44 56.52
C LYS A 5 33.11 9.53 55.56
N GLY A 6 33.83 9.62 54.44
CA GLY A 6 33.91 10.78 53.56
C GLY A 6 32.65 11.09 52.76
N LEU A 7 32.57 12.37 52.41
CA LEU A 7 31.75 12.89 51.32
C LEU A 7 32.13 12.16 50.03
N ALA A 8 31.20 11.35 49.52
CA ALA A 8 31.29 10.80 48.18
C ALA A 8 31.09 11.95 47.16
N SER A 9 32.12 12.15 46.34
CA SER A 9 32.11 13.01 45.16
C SER A 9 31.01 12.54 44.20
N VAL A 10 30.02 13.39 43.99
CA VAL A 10 29.02 13.24 42.92
C VAL A 10 29.78 13.46 41.61
N LYS A 11 29.91 12.41 40.80
CA LYS A 11 30.41 12.55 39.42
C LYS A 11 29.37 13.35 38.64
N GLU A 12 29.76 14.53 38.20
CA GLU A 12 29.00 15.29 37.21
C GLU A 12 29.05 14.54 35.88
N ASP A 13 27.93 13.92 35.51
CA ASP A 13 27.76 13.33 34.18
C ASP A 13 27.75 14.48 33.16
N ALA A 14 28.86 14.64 32.44
CA ALA A 14 29.02 15.65 31.41
C ALA A 14 27.91 15.54 30.35
N ARG A 15 26.99 16.51 30.33
CA ARG A 15 25.95 16.65 29.31
C ARG A 15 26.60 16.96 27.96
N PRO A 16 26.40 16.16 26.88
CA PRO A 16 27.01 16.45 25.59
C PRO A 16 26.45 17.75 25.01
N LYS A 17 27.34 18.69 24.68
CA LYS A 17 27.00 19.94 24.00
C LYS A 17 26.53 19.62 22.59
N ARG A 18 25.26 19.94 22.26
CA ARG A 18 24.76 19.87 20.89
C ARG A 18 25.28 21.10 20.13
N GLY A 19 26.36 20.92 19.37
CA GLY A 19 26.83 21.91 18.40
C GLY A 19 25.86 22.00 17.23
N GLY A 20 25.21 23.15 17.05
CA GLY A 20 24.35 23.45 15.91
C GLY A 20 25.17 23.76 14.66
N GLY A 21 25.84 22.75 14.11
CA GLY A 21 26.50 22.82 12.80
C GLY A 21 25.61 22.29 11.68
N MET A 22 25.79 22.81 10.46
CA MET A 22 25.17 22.24 9.26
C MET A 22 25.53 20.75 9.17
N GLN A 23 24.51 19.92 8.99
CA GLN A 23 24.68 18.49 8.82
C GLN A 23 25.41 18.21 7.50
N SER A 24 26.33 17.25 7.51
CA SER A 24 26.96 16.82 6.26
C SER A 24 25.93 16.17 5.34
N ILE A 25 26.05 16.35 4.03
CA ILE A 25 25.18 15.70 3.04
C ILE A 25 25.12 14.18 3.25
N SER A 26 26.24 13.56 3.62
CA SER A 26 26.28 12.13 3.97
C SER A 26 25.39 11.80 5.18
N SER A 27 25.39 12.63 6.22
CA SER A 27 24.53 12.46 7.39
C SER A 27 23.05 12.66 7.05
N VAL A 28 22.74 13.61 6.18
CA VAL A 28 21.36 13.83 5.69
C VAL A 28 20.88 12.62 4.89
N LEU A 29 21.70 12.07 3.99
CA LEU A 29 21.35 10.90 3.18
C LEU A 29 21.22 9.60 4.01
N GLN A 30 22.02 9.43 5.06
CA GLN A 30 21.88 8.30 5.99
C GLN A 30 20.55 8.33 6.75
N ASN A 31 20.06 9.51 7.12
CA ASN A 31 18.77 9.68 7.79
C ASN A 31 17.59 9.58 6.81
N PHE A 32 17.80 9.90 5.53
CA PHE A 32 16.77 9.82 4.50
C PHE A 32 16.37 8.38 4.15
N ALA A 33 17.21 7.39 4.45
CA ALA A 33 17.00 6.01 4.02
C ALA A 33 16.07 5.18 4.94
N LEU A 34 15.61 5.71 6.08
CA LEU A 34 14.99 4.87 7.11
C LEU A 34 13.61 5.30 7.61
N ASP A 35 13.06 6.45 7.19
CA ASP A 35 11.80 6.95 7.75
C ASP A 35 10.53 6.58 6.94
N ASP A 36 10.66 5.82 5.85
CA ASP A 36 9.51 5.28 5.11
C ASP A 36 9.37 3.77 5.31
N LYS A 37 9.08 3.34 6.54
CA LYS A 37 8.53 1.99 6.82
C LYS A 37 7.13 2.02 7.43
N GLY A 38 6.43 3.14 7.32
CA GLY A 38 5.09 3.33 7.89
C GLY A 38 3.93 2.72 7.09
N GLY A 39 4.18 2.04 5.96
CA GLY A 39 3.13 1.51 5.09
C GLY A 39 3.29 0.04 4.75
N ARG A 40 2.19 -0.72 4.75
CA ARG A 40 2.14 -2.09 4.18
C ARG A 40 2.20 -2.10 2.63
N ILE A 41 2.55 -0.97 2.01
CA ILE A 41 2.62 -0.76 0.56
C ILE A 41 4.09 -0.77 0.15
N SER A 42 4.50 -1.91 -0.42
CA SER A 42 5.84 -2.16 -0.96
C SER A 42 5.82 -2.49 -2.45
N ARG A 43 4.63 -2.75 -3.01
CA ARG A 43 4.42 -3.25 -4.36
C ARG A 43 3.27 -2.49 -5.01
N GLU A 44 3.35 -2.29 -6.33
CA GLU A 44 2.35 -1.56 -7.12
C GLU A 44 0.93 -2.11 -6.90
N PHE A 45 0.73 -3.43 -6.90
CA PHE A 45 -0.59 -4.01 -6.68
C PHE A 45 -1.18 -3.73 -5.28
N GLN A 46 -0.33 -3.43 -4.28
CA GLN A 46 -0.79 -3.05 -2.94
C GLN A 46 -1.30 -1.60 -2.95
N ASP A 47 -0.57 -0.70 -3.61
CA ASP A 47 -1.00 0.69 -3.82
C ASP A 47 -2.31 0.74 -4.62
N PHE A 48 -2.36 0.03 -5.74
CA PHE A 48 -3.55 0.00 -6.59
C PHE A 48 -4.76 -0.57 -5.85
N GLY A 49 -4.60 -1.70 -5.14
CA GLY A 49 -5.69 -2.29 -4.36
C GLY A 49 -6.21 -1.36 -3.26
N TYR A 50 -5.31 -0.60 -2.61
CA TYR A 50 -5.69 0.39 -1.61
C TYR A 50 -6.41 1.60 -2.22
N ARG A 51 -5.88 2.19 -3.30
CA ARG A 51 -6.55 3.28 -4.02
C ARG A 51 -7.93 2.87 -4.53
N LEU A 52 -8.03 1.66 -5.07
CA LEU A 52 -9.29 1.13 -5.56
C LEU A 52 -10.33 1.01 -4.45
N SER A 53 -9.95 0.55 -3.25
CA SER A 53 -10.89 0.47 -2.12
C SER A 53 -11.36 1.85 -1.67
N ARG A 54 -10.47 2.85 -1.66
CA ARG A 54 -10.80 4.26 -1.37
C ARG A 54 -11.79 4.84 -2.38
N GLU A 55 -11.51 4.66 -3.66
CA GLU A 55 -12.32 5.18 -4.77
C GLU A 55 -13.72 4.55 -4.82
N LEU A 56 -13.83 3.27 -4.46
CA LEU A 56 -15.10 2.56 -4.36
C LEU A 56 -15.84 2.83 -3.03
N ASN A 57 -15.25 3.64 -2.14
CA ASN A 57 -15.72 3.88 -0.77
C ASN A 57 -15.99 2.57 -0.01
N ASP A 58 -15.06 1.62 -0.13
CA ASP A 58 -15.16 0.26 0.41
C ASP A 58 -13.83 -0.18 1.08
N GLU A 59 -13.29 0.69 1.92
CA GLU A 59 -12.02 0.48 2.62
C GLU A 59 -12.02 -0.74 3.55
N ALA A 60 -13.20 -1.12 4.05
CA ALA A 60 -13.40 -2.31 4.86
C ALA A 60 -12.94 -3.60 4.15
N HIS A 61 -12.94 -3.62 2.82
CA HIS A 61 -12.52 -4.75 2.00
C HIS A 61 -11.19 -4.51 1.27
N THR A 62 -10.33 -3.60 1.74
CA THR A 62 -9.01 -3.29 1.14
C THR A 62 -8.19 -4.54 0.82
N SER A 63 -8.12 -5.52 1.74
CA SER A 63 -7.38 -6.77 1.53
C SER A 63 -7.89 -7.58 0.33
N LEU A 64 -9.21 -7.54 0.05
CA LEU A 64 -9.81 -8.18 -1.11
C LEU A 64 -9.35 -7.49 -2.40
N TYR A 65 -9.39 -6.17 -2.45
CA TYR A 65 -8.95 -5.39 -3.61
C TYR A 65 -7.45 -5.57 -3.90
N ILE A 66 -6.60 -5.61 -2.87
CA ILE A 66 -5.17 -5.94 -3.01
C ILE A 66 -4.98 -7.35 -3.58
N LYS A 67 -5.75 -8.33 -3.10
CA LYS A 67 -5.70 -9.71 -3.65
C LYS A 67 -6.12 -9.74 -5.12
N MET A 68 -7.16 -9.00 -5.49
CA MET A 68 -7.60 -8.88 -6.89
C MET A 68 -6.53 -8.22 -7.75
N ALA A 69 -5.96 -7.10 -7.31
CA ALA A 69 -4.85 -6.42 -8.00
C ALA A 69 -3.64 -7.34 -8.25
N LYS A 70 -3.38 -8.29 -7.33
CA LYS A 70 -2.29 -9.26 -7.47
C LYS A 70 -2.60 -10.40 -8.47
N THR A 71 -3.87 -10.75 -8.67
CA THR A 71 -4.27 -12.01 -9.32
C THR A 71 -5.11 -11.84 -10.57
N VAL A 72 -5.77 -10.70 -10.74
CA VAL A 72 -6.63 -10.37 -11.87
C VAL A 72 -5.87 -9.42 -12.78
N ASP A 73 -5.96 -9.67 -14.09
CA ASP A 73 -5.35 -8.82 -15.10
C ASP A 73 -5.77 -7.36 -14.95
N ARG A 74 -4.79 -6.45 -14.98
CA ARG A 74 -4.99 -5.02 -14.69
C ARG A 74 -6.01 -4.38 -15.62
N SER A 75 -6.04 -4.81 -16.89
CA SER A 75 -6.99 -4.25 -17.86
C SER A 75 -8.45 -4.52 -17.48
N ILE A 76 -8.75 -5.66 -16.84
CA ILE A 76 -10.10 -5.98 -16.35
C ILE A 76 -10.49 -5.06 -15.20
N LEU A 77 -9.57 -4.87 -14.25
CA LEU A 77 -9.82 -4.05 -13.07
C LEU A 77 -10.00 -2.57 -13.43
N GLU A 78 -9.19 -2.03 -14.34
CA GLU A 78 -9.32 -0.65 -14.82
C GLU A 78 -10.62 -0.42 -15.60
N GLN A 79 -11.02 -1.36 -16.46
CA GLN A 79 -12.30 -1.29 -17.18
C GLN A 79 -13.49 -1.28 -16.20
N ALA A 80 -13.48 -2.18 -15.21
CA ALA A 80 -14.51 -2.22 -14.19
C ALA A 80 -14.51 -0.96 -13.32
N ARG A 81 -13.32 -0.46 -12.95
CA ARG A 81 -13.14 0.76 -12.15
C ARG A 81 -13.73 1.97 -12.88
N SER A 82 -13.36 2.20 -14.14
CA SER A 82 -13.88 3.31 -14.95
C SER A 82 -15.41 3.28 -15.01
N PHE A 83 -15.99 2.11 -15.28
CA PHE A 83 -17.45 1.95 -15.32
C PHE A 83 -18.14 2.31 -14.00
N VAL A 84 -17.57 1.91 -12.85
CA VAL A 84 -18.20 2.12 -11.55
C VAL A 84 -18.04 3.55 -11.05
N LEU A 85 -16.96 4.23 -11.41
CA LEU A 85 -16.74 5.62 -10.99
C LEU A 85 -17.84 6.54 -11.52
N ASP A 86 -18.24 6.34 -12.77
CA ASP A 86 -19.31 7.10 -13.43
C ASP A 86 -20.72 6.67 -13.00
N ALA A 87 -20.86 5.50 -12.35
CA ALA A 87 -22.14 4.96 -11.95
C ALA A 87 -22.65 5.52 -10.62
N ASN A 88 -23.93 5.92 -10.58
CA ASN A 88 -24.63 6.23 -9.34
C ASN A 88 -25.21 4.95 -8.72
N ALA A 89 -24.38 4.22 -7.97
CA ALA A 89 -24.77 2.96 -7.34
C ALA A 89 -24.79 3.05 -5.81
N ARG A 90 -25.78 2.40 -5.18
CA ARG A 90 -25.88 2.31 -3.71
C ARG A 90 -24.64 1.65 -3.07
N SER A 91 -23.99 0.73 -3.77
CA SER A 91 -22.74 0.10 -3.33
C SER A 91 -21.81 -0.10 -4.52
N LYS A 92 -20.84 0.81 -4.66
CA LYS A 92 -19.84 0.78 -5.72
C LYS A 92 -18.98 -0.49 -5.67
N GLY A 93 -18.59 -0.95 -4.48
CA GLY A 93 -17.86 -2.21 -4.32
C GLY A 93 -18.61 -3.44 -4.89
N LYS A 94 -19.92 -3.58 -4.63
CA LYS A 94 -20.72 -4.68 -5.21
C LYS A 94 -20.84 -4.58 -6.73
N LEU A 95 -21.07 -3.37 -7.24
CA LEU A 95 -21.16 -3.13 -8.68
C LEU A 95 -19.83 -3.45 -9.38
N PHE A 96 -18.70 -3.10 -8.74
CA PHE A 96 -17.36 -3.44 -9.20
C PHE A 96 -17.15 -4.95 -9.32
N MET A 97 -17.50 -5.71 -8.27
CA MET A 97 -17.38 -7.17 -8.29
C MET A 97 -18.20 -7.80 -9.41
N TRP A 98 -19.44 -7.32 -9.59
CA TRP A 98 -20.31 -7.78 -10.67
C TRP A 98 -19.72 -7.47 -12.05
N LYS A 99 -19.20 -6.25 -12.26
CA LYS A 99 -18.62 -5.84 -13.55
C LYS A 99 -17.35 -6.62 -13.89
N VAL A 100 -16.48 -6.86 -12.91
CA VAL A 100 -15.30 -7.74 -13.10
C VAL A 100 -15.73 -9.14 -13.54
N ALA A 101 -16.77 -9.71 -12.93
CA ALA A 101 -17.28 -11.02 -13.31
C ALA A 101 -17.89 -11.03 -14.72
N GLU A 102 -18.61 -9.98 -15.10
CA GLU A 102 -19.16 -9.80 -16.45
C GLU A 102 -18.05 -9.78 -17.52
N ILE A 103 -17.02 -8.93 -17.34
CA ILE A 103 -15.89 -8.82 -18.29
C ILE A 103 -15.16 -10.17 -18.41
N ARG A 104 -14.96 -10.88 -17.29
CA ARG A 104 -14.32 -12.20 -17.30
C ARG A 104 -15.15 -13.23 -18.08
N ARG A 105 -16.47 -13.24 -17.93
CA ARG A 105 -17.36 -14.12 -18.72
C ARG A 105 -17.33 -13.78 -20.19
N ALA A 106 -17.37 -12.49 -20.55
CA ALA A 106 -17.28 -12.05 -21.95
C ALA A 106 -15.98 -12.51 -22.62
N ARG A 107 -14.84 -12.40 -21.92
CA ARG A 107 -13.53 -12.89 -22.42
C ARG A 107 -13.48 -14.42 -22.58
N GLN A 108 -14.19 -15.15 -21.73
CA GLN A 108 -14.25 -16.63 -21.81
C GLN A 108 -15.18 -17.08 -22.95
N GLY A 109 -16.35 -16.47 -23.11
CA GLY A 109 -17.28 -16.77 -24.21
C GLY A 109 -16.68 -16.49 -25.59
N GLY A 110 -15.84 -15.46 -25.72
CA GLY A 110 -15.09 -15.19 -26.95
C GLY A 110 -14.03 -16.25 -27.27
N LYS A 111 -13.41 -16.87 -26.25
CA LYS A 111 -12.46 -17.98 -26.45
C LYS A 111 -13.14 -19.26 -26.92
N THR A 112 -14.36 -19.53 -26.47
CA THR A 112 -15.11 -20.75 -26.87
C THR A 112 -15.51 -20.71 -28.36
N MET A 113 -15.78 -19.54 -28.93
CA MET A 113 -16.22 -19.39 -30.32
C MET A 113 -15.08 -19.43 -31.35
N LEU A 114 -13.83 -19.17 -30.95
CA LEU A 114 -12.68 -19.12 -31.87
C LEU A 114 -12.02 -20.49 -32.07
N GLY A 115 -12.36 -21.50 -31.24
CA GLY A 115 -11.80 -22.85 -31.30
C GLY A 115 -12.56 -23.83 -32.21
N SER A 116 -13.64 -23.41 -32.88
CA SER A 116 -14.51 -24.31 -33.67
C SER A 116 -14.44 -24.09 -35.19
N LYS A 117 -13.46 -23.32 -35.69
CA LYS A 117 -13.30 -23.04 -37.12
C LYS A 117 -12.00 -23.59 -37.71
N GLU A 118 -11.55 -24.78 -37.32
CA GLU A 118 -10.55 -25.51 -38.11
C GLU A 118 -10.81 -27.02 -38.04
N THR A 119 -11.35 -27.59 -39.12
CA THR A 119 -10.75 -28.71 -39.89
C THR A 119 -11.62 -29.07 -41.12
N PRO A 120 -11.02 -29.65 -42.18
CA PRO A 120 -11.54 -29.66 -43.56
C PRO A 120 -12.79 -30.50 -43.81
#